data_AF-N6ZA20-F1
#
_entry.id   AF-N6ZA20-F1
#
_cell.length_a   1.000
_cell.length_b   1.000
_cell.length_c   1.000
_cell.angle_alpha   90.00
_cell.angle_beta   90.00
_cell.angle_gamma   90.00
#
_symmetry.space_group_name_H-M   'P 1'
#
loop_
_entity.id
_entity.type
_entity.pdbx_description
1 polymer ?
#
loop_
_entity_poly.entity_id
_entity_poly.type
_entity_poly.pdbx_seq_one_letter_code
_entity_poly.pdbx_strand_id
1 'polypeptide(L)'
;MYPEAVIPGMREIGGRTTLNLWGNVYPRGGFLHQTDDYKSGAVVAQRAGDVVTRRMQPHVYQPLLASSSDGYWPAGALVESDASTGKWQELTPTLSNSCAVFPHSNTRVQAQQGDYAWALWRPYACCQRRGQVFLGSVDFL
;
A
#
# COMPACT_ATOMS: atom_id res chain seq x y z
N MET A 1 13.40 -4.62 16.55
CA MET A 1 12.00 -4.25 16.91
C MET A 1 11.64 -3.02 16.08
N TYR A 2 10.42 -2.91 15.55
CA TYR A 2 9.97 -1.75 14.77
C TYR A 2 9.30 -0.73 15.72
N PRO A 3 9.82 0.51 15.87
CA PRO A 3 9.22 1.52 16.75
C PRO A 3 7.75 1.81 16.44
N GLU A 4 7.36 1.70 15.17
CA GLU A 4 6.00 1.93 14.68
C GLU A 4 4.99 0.92 15.22
N ALA A 5 5.45 -0.22 15.77
CA ALA A 5 4.58 -1.19 16.42
C ALA A 5 4.09 -0.73 17.81
N VAL A 6 4.76 0.23 18.44
CA VAL A 6 4.47 0.69 19.82
C VAL A 6 4.11 2.17 19.92
N ILE A 7 4.26 2.94 18.84
CA ILE A 7 3.92 4.37 18.80
C ILE A 7 2.58 4.55 18.06
N PRO A 8 1.49 4.94 18.75
CA PRO A 8 0.21 5.21 18.11
C PRO A 8 0.29 6.26 17.01
N GLY A 9 -0.47 6.07 15.94
CA GLY A 9 -0.49 7.00 14.79
C GLY A 9 0.65 6.79 13.79
N MET A 10 1.62 5.92 14.07
CA MET A 10 2.62 5.53 13.07
C MET A 10 2.18 4.27 12.33
N ARG A 11 2.27 4.32 10.99
CA ARG A 11 2.04 3.16 10.10
C ARG A 11 0.69 2.48 10.38
N GLU A 12 -0.34 3.30 10.45
CA GLU A 12 -1.74 2.90 10.60
C GLU A 12 -2.50 3.12 9.29
N ILE A 13 -3.46 2.25 9.00
CA ILE A 13 -4.40 2.40 7.89
C ILE A 13 -5.59 3.17 8.46
N GLY A 14 -5.61 4.47 8.19
CA GLY A 14 -6.58 5.40 8.74
C GLY A 14 -6.03 6.10 9.97
N GLY A 15 -6.91 6.54 10.86
CA GLY A 15 -6.49 7.31 12.03
C GLY A 15 -7.39 7.10 13.24
N ARG A 16 -6.77 7.07 14.42
CA ARG A 16 -7.47 7.06 15.71
C ARG A 16 -8.22 8.37 15.95
N THR A 17 -7.58 9.49 15.63
CA THR A 17 -8.15 10.84 15.78
C THR A 17 -9.32 11.10 14.84
N THR A 18 -9.35 10.42 13.69
CA THR A 18 -10.44 10.49 12.70
C THR A 18 -11.51 9.40 12.92
N LEU A 19 -11.38 8.58 13.98
CA LEU A 19 -12.26 7.46 14.30
C LEU A 19 -12.47 6.49 13.13
N ASN A 20 -11.49 6.37 12.22
CA ASN A 20 -11.54 5.53 11.02
C ASN A 20 -10.31 4.63 10.91
N LEU A 21 -9.84 4.11 12.05
CA LEU A 21 -8.73 3.17 12.09
C LEU A 21 -9.20 1.78 11.60
N TRP A 22 -8.60 1.29 10.53
CA TRP A 22 -8.84 -0.07 10.02
C TRP A 22 -7.88 -1.07 10.63
N GLY A 23 -6.63 -0.65 10.86
CA GLY A 23 -5.61 -1.46 11.52
C GLY A 23 -4.22 -0.87 11.38
N ASN A 24 -3.25 -1.57 11.94
CA ASN A 24 -1.83 -1.21 11.96
C ASN A 24 -1.03 -2.10 10.99
N VAL A 25 0.00 -1.55 10.36
CA VAL A 25 0.89 -2.31 9.48
C VAL A 25 1.81 -3.21 10.29
N TYR A 26 2.34 -2.71 11.41
CA TYR A 26 3.23 -3.48 12.29
C TYR A 26 2.51 -3.95 13.55
N PRO A 27 2.70 -5.21 13.97
CA PRO A 27 3.54 -6.23 13.33
C PRO A 27 2.92 -6.73 12.02
N ARG A 28 3.77 -7.01 11.02
CA ARG A 28 3.38 -7.52 9.68
C ARG A 28 3.00 -9.01 9.70
N GLY A 29 2.34 -9.45 10.78
CA GLY A 29 1.84 -10.80 10.91
C GLY A 29 0.54 -11.02 10.14
N GLY A 30 0.14 -12.28 9.98
CA GLY A 30 -1.14 -12.65 9.36
C GLY A 30 -2.35 -12.45 10.27
N PHE A 31 -2.16 -12.05 11.52
CA PHE A 31 -3.23 -11.87 12.50
C PHE A 31 -3.53 -10.39 12.73
N LEU A 32 -4.81 -10.07 12.86
CA LEU A 32 -5.31 -8.75 13.23
C LEU A 32 -6.58 -8.95 14.07
N HIS A 33 -6.74 -8.17 15.13
CA HIS A 33 -8.01 -8.06 15.82
C HIS A 33 -8.82 -6.92 15.22
N GLN A 34 -9.83 -7.26 14.43
CA GLN A 34 -10.73 -6.32 13.77
C GLN A 34 -12.08 -7.03 13.56
N THR A 35 -13.17 -6.35 13.88
CA THR A 35 -14.52 -6.94 13.86
C THR A 35 -15.14 -6.97 12.47
N ASP A 36 -14.61 -6.17 11.54
CA ASP A 36 -15.05 -6.06 10.16
C ASP A 36 -14.08 -6.83 9.25
N ASP A 37 -14.56 -7.92 8.65
CA ASP A 37 -13.74 -8.82 7.83
C ASP A 37 -13.14 -8.13 6.60
N TYR A 38 -13.87 -7.23 5.96
CA TYR A 38 -13.35 -6.45 4.83
C TYR A 38 -12.15 -5.60 5.27
N LYS A 39 -12.26 -4.91 6.42
CA LYS A 39 -11.14 -4.11 6.95
C LYS A 39 -9.94 -5.01 7.30
N SER A 40 -10.21 -6.20 7.85
CA SER A 40 -9.17 -7.19 8.15
C SER A 40 -8.42 -7.61 6.89
N GLY A 41 -9.15 -8.00 5.84
CA GLY A 41 -8.57 -8.37 4.56
C GLY A 41 -7.76 -7.24 3.93
N ALA A 42 -8.28 -6.01 3.96
CA ALA A 42 -7.60 -4.83 3.42
C ALA A 42 -6.28 -4.53 4.16
N VAL A 43 -6.26 -4.68 5.48
CA VAL A 43 -5.04 -4.51 6.29
C VAL A 43 -4.00 -5.59 5.95
N VAL A 44 -4.43 -6.84 5.77
CA VAL A 44 -3.53 -7.93 5.38
C VAL A 44 -2.98 -7.71 3.96
N ALA A 45 -3.80 -7.26 3.01
CA ALA A 45 -3.36 -6.90 1.67
C ALA A 45 -2.32 -5.77 1.71
N GLN A 46 -2.56 -4.72 2.49
CA GLN A 46 -1.62 -3.62 2.69
C GLN A 46 -0.30 -4.11 3.30
N ARG A 47 -0.34 -4.99 4.32
CA ARG A 47 0.87 -5.58 4.91
C ARG A 47 1.67 -6.40 3.90
N ALA A 48 0.99 -7.15 3.03
CA ALA A 48 1.65 -7.89 1.96
C ALA A 48 2.33 -6.93 0.96
N GLY A 49 1.63 -5.86 0.55
CA GLY A 49 2.19 -4.80 -0.29
C GLY A 49 3.39 -4.10 0.33
N ASP A 50 3.33 -3.81 1.63
CA ASP A 50 4.42 -3.21 2.39
C ASP A 50 5.66 -4.12 2.45
N VAL A 51 5.45 -5.42 2.67
CA VAL A 51 6.50 -6.44 2.69
C VAL A 51 7.26 -6.47 1.36
N VAL A 52 6.53 -6.58 0.23
CA VAL A 52 7.18 -6.75 -1.08
C VAL A 52 7.82 -5.48 -1.62
N THR A 53 7.51 -4.32 -1.02
CA THR A 53 8.01 -3.02 -1.51
C THR A 53 8.92 -2.30 -0.53
N ARG A 54 9.63 -3.06 0.30
CA ARG A 54 10.71 -2.53 1.14
C ARG A 54 12.00 -3.29 0.96
N ARG A 55 13.11 -2.56 1.10
CA ARG A 55 14.47 -3.13 1.14
C ARG A 55 14.96 -3.19 2.59
N MET A 56 15.97 -4.02 2.84
CA MET A 56 16.74 -4.05 4.10
C MET A 56 15.88 -4.21 5.37
N GLN A 57 14.77 -4.94 5.26
CA GLN A 57 13.94 -5.24 6.42
C GLN A 57 14.53 -6.45 7.16
N PRO A 58 14.39 -6.55 8.50
CA PRO A 58 15.00 -7.62 9.32
C PRO A 58 14.38 -9.03 9.16
N HIS A 59 13.90 -9.39 7.97
CA HIS A 59 13.53 -10.78 7.59
C HIS A 59 14.17 -11.11 6.22
N VAL A 60 14.03 -12.36 5.75
CA VAL A 60 14.41 -12.72 4.38
C VAL A 60 13.37 -12.14 3.43
N TYR A 61 13.76 -11.19 2.60
CA TYR A 61 12.87 -10.54 1.63
C TYR A 61 13.50 -10.55 0.25
N GLN A 62 12.70 -10.91 -0.75
CA GLN A 62 12.98 -10.64 -2.15
C GLN A 62 12.06 -9.49 -2.59
N PRO A 63 12.54 -8.23 -2.52
CA PRO A 63 11.70 -7.09 -2.84
C PRO A 63 11.32 -7.09 -4.32
N LEU A 64 10.05 -6.81 -4.61
CA LEU A 64 9.54 -6.53 -5.96
C LEU A 64 9.78 -5.06 -6.33
N LEU A 65 10.97 -4.55 -5.99
CA LEU A 65 11.41 -3.20 -6.32
C LEU A 65 12.52 -3.29 -7.37
N ALA A 66 12.31 -2.59 -8.48
CA ALA A 66 13.38 -2.37 -9.44
C ALA A 66 14.38 -1.32 -8.93
N SER A 67 15.56 -1.28 -9.53
CA SER A 67 16.54 -0.22 -9.31
C SER A 67 16.26 0.92 -10.27
N SER A 68 16.32 2.16 -9.78
CA SER A 68 16.22 3.34 -10.62
C SER A 68 17.45 3.49 -11.52
N SER A 69 17.25 4.01 -12.72
CA SER A 69 18.30 4.43 -13.64
C SER A 69 17.83 5.63 -14.44
N ASP A 70 18.72 6.34 -15.11
CA ASP A 70 18.33 7.48 -15.94
C ASP A 70 17.25 7.09 -16.96
N GLY A 71 16.11 7.80 -16.95
CA GLY A 71 14.95 7.51 -17.80
C GLY A 71 13.98 6.45 -17.25
N TYR A 72 14.28 5.86 -16.08
CA TYR A 72 13.44 4.87 -15.40
C TYR A 72 13.40 5.09 -13.88
N TRP A 73 12.25 5.55 -13.40
CA TRP A 73 11.97 5.80 -11.99
C TRP A 73 10.88 4.83 -11.52
N PRO A 74 11.27 3.69 -10.93
CA PRO A 74 10.31 2.72 -10.43
C PRO A 74 9.57 3.23 -9.20
N ALA A 75 8.44 2.61 -8.90
CA ALA A 75 7.68 2.89 -7.69
C ALA A 75 8.55 2.68 -6.44
N GLY A 76 8.46 3.60 -5.47
CA GLY A 76 9.15 3.51 -4.18
C GLY A 76 8.51 2.52 -3.21
N ALA A 77 8.66 2.75 -1.90
CA ALA A 77 7.95 1.97 -0.90
C ALA A 77 6.45 2.26 -0.92
N LEU A 78 5.61 1.26 -0.69
CA LEU A 78 4.18 1.49 -0.45
C LEU A 78 4.00 2.19 0.90
N VAL A 79 3.15 3.22 0.93
CA VAL A 79 2.75 3.91 2.15
C VAL A 79 1.23 3.90 2.25
N GLU A 80 0.73 3.61 3.44
CA GLU A 80 -0.69 3.56 3.74
C GLU A 80 -1.34 4.92 3.51
N SER A 81 -2.56 4.93 2.96
CA SER A 81 -3.31 6.16 2.68
C SER A 81 -2.65 7.16 1.71
N ASP A 82 -1.49 6.83 1.12
CA ASP A 82 -0.79 7.68 0.14
C ASP A 82 -0.94 7.15 -1.29
N ALA A 83 -1.84 7.80 -2.03
CA ALA A 83 -2.16 7.48 -3.41
C ALA A 83 -0.99 7.67 -4.40
N SER A 84 0.04 8.43 -4.02
CA SER A 84 1.24 8.64 -4.83
C SER A 84 2.18 7.43 -4.79
N THR A 85 2.01 6.54 -3.81
CA THR A 85 2.84 5.33 -3.69
C THR A 85 2.17 4.10 -4.27
N GLY A 86 0.84 4.02 -4.22
CA GLY A 86 0.06 2.95 -4.84
C GLY A 86 -1.44 3.04 -4.51
N LYS A 87 -2.25 2.27 -5.24
CA LYS A 87 -3.70 2.16 -5.04
C LYS A 87 -4.15 0.71 -5.16
N TRP A 88 -5.26 0.39 -4.52
CA TRP A 88 -5.86 -0.94 -4.52
C TRP A 88 -7.13 -0.96 -5.35
N GLN A 89 -7.25 -1.95 -6.23
CA GLN A 89 -8.48 -2.27 -6.96
C GLN A 89 -9.07 -3.55 -6.37
N GLU A 90 -10.31 -3.49 -5.92
CA GLU A 90 -11.04 -4.66 -5.45
C GLU A 90 -11.38 -5.60 -6.62
N LEU A 91 -11.07 -6.89 -6.44
CA LEU A 91 -11.36 -7.96 -7.41
C LEU A 91 -12.49 -8.88 -6.91
N THR A 92 -12.46 -9.21 -5.61
CA THR A 92 -13.44 -10.07 -4.92
C THR A 92 -13.85 -9.38 -3.62
N PRO A 93 -15.15 -9.41 -3.22
CA PRO A 93 -16.26 -10.17 -3.81
C PRO A 93 -16.90 -9.52 -5.03
N THR A 94 -16.67 -8.22 -5.25
CA THR A 94 -17.19 -7.49 -6.41
C THR A 94 -16.06 -6.76 -7.11
N LEU A 95 -15.93 -6.97 -8.42
CA LEU A 95 -14.94 -6.27 -9.22
C LEU A 95 -15.23 -4.76 -9.23
N SER A 96 -14.28 -3.96 -8.75
CA SER A 96 -14.32 -2.51 -8.85
C SER A 96 -13.68 -2.04 -10.16
N ASN A 97 -14.31 -1.05 -10.81
CA ASN A 97 -13.73 -0.35 -11.97
C ASN A 97 -12.89 0.88 -11.55
N SER A 98 -12.69 1.10 -10.25
CA SER A 98 -11.88 2.19 -9.72
C SER A 98 -10.87 1.68 -8.68
N CYS A 99 -9.82 2.47 -8.46
CA CYS A 99 -8.79 2.19 -7.46
C CYS A 99 -8.86 3.20 -6.32
N ALA A 100 -8.62 2.76 -5.09
CA ALA A 100 -8.58 3.61 -3.91
C ALA A 100 -7.42 3.25 -2.99
N VAL A 101 -7.06 4.17 -2.09
CA VAL A 101 -6.22 3.83 -0.94
C VAL A 101 -7.10 3.37 0.22
N PHE A 102 -6.51 2.64 1.17
CA PHE A 102 -7.16 2.38 2.43
C PHE A 102 -6.80 3.46 3.46
N PRO A 103 -7.75 3.86 4.33
CA PRO A 103 -9.18 3.53 4.29
C PRO A 103 -9.91 4.35 3.22
N HIS A 104 -11.08 3.88 2.79
CA HIS A 104 -11.98 4.62 1.89
C HIS A 104 -13.44 4.53 2.33
N SER A 105 -14.30 5.35 1.73
CA SER A 105 -15.74 5.41 2.00
C SER A 105 -16.62 4.64 0.99
N ASN A 106 -16.02 3.97 0.00
CA ASN A 106 -16.77 3.14 -0.96
C ASN A 106 -17.55 2.03 -0.25
N THR A 107 -18.61 1.53 -0.89
CA THR A 107 -19.36 0.37 -0.43
C THR A 107 -18.43 -0.84 -0.24
N ARG A 108 -18.50 -1.49 0.92
CA ARG A 108 -17.67 -2.64 1.30
C ARG A 108 -18.54 -3.89 1.34
N VAL A 109 -18.60 -4.61 0.23
CA VAL A 109 -19.33 -5.88 0.15
C VAL A 109 -18.54 -6.94 0.92
N GLN A 110 -19.20 -7.69 1.81
CA GLN A 110 -18.55 -8.74 2.58
C GLN A 110 -18.46 -10.03 1.75
N ALA A 111 -17.27 -10.62 1.70
CA ALA A 111 -17.05 -11.91 1.05
C ALA A 111 -17.55 -13.03 1.96
N GLN A 112 -18.40 -13.92 1.46
CA GLN A 112 -19.01 -14.98 2.27
C GLN A 112 -17.99 -15.96 2.86
N GLN A 113 -16.86 -16.17 2.18
CA GLN A 113 -15.80 -17.08 2.61
C GLN A 113 -14.56 -16.34 3.14
N GLY A 114 -14.62 -15.00 3.24
CA GLY A 114 -13.47 -14.17 3.62
C GLY A 114 -12.36 -14.13 2.56
N ASP A 115 -12.65 -14.53 1.33
CA ASP A 115 -11.74 -14.66 0.19
C ASP A 115 -11.50 -13.33 -0.55
N TYR A 116 -11.27 -12.25 0.19
CA TYR A 116 -11.04 -10.94 -0.39
C TYR A 116 -9.77 -10.89 -1.24
N ALA A 117 -9.84 -10.20 -2.38
CA ALA A 117 -8.71 -10.05 -3.28
C ALA A 117 -8.64 -8.63 -3.83
N TRP A 118 -7.42 -8.07 -3.86
CA TRP A 118 -7.14 -6.77 -4.44
C TRP A 118 -5.92 -6.82 -5.37
N ALA A 119 -5.98 -6.07 -6.46
CA ALA A 119 -4.81 -5.76 -7.28
C ALA A 119 -4.13 -4.48 -6.76
N LEU A 120 -2.81 -4.52 -6.61
CA LEU A 120 -2.00 -3.35 -6.23
C LEU A 120 -1.46 -2.65 -7.48
N TRP A 121 -1.93 -1.43 -7.72
CA TRP A 121 -1.46 -0.56 -8.79
C TRP A 121 -0.37 0.37 -8.26
N ARG A 122 0.76 0.44 -8.99
CA ARG A 122 1.96 1.18 -8.59
C ARG A 122 2.38 2.18 -9.67
N PRO A 123 2.80 3.41 -9.32
CA PRO A 123 3.22 4.39 -10.30
C PRO A 123 4.68 4.14 -10.72
N TYR A 124 4.87 3.78 -11.98
CA TYR A 124 6.18 3.73 -12.61
C TYR A 124 6.26 4.89 -13.60
N ALA A 125 7.29 5.71 -13.46
CA ALA A 125 7.60 6.74 -14.43
C ALA A 125 8.74 6.24 -15.32
N CYS A 126 8.46 6.05 -16.61
CA CYS A 126 9.46 5.76 -17.61
C CYS A 126 9.28 6.71 -18.77
N CYS A 127 10.37 7.30 -19.27
CA CYS A 127 10.46 8.06 -20.51
C CYS A 127 11.87 8.61 -20.60
N GLN A 128 12.67 8.10 -21.53
CA GLN A 128 13.96 8.71 -21.84
C GLN A 128 13.77 9.78 -22.91
N ARG A 129 13.88 11.07 -22.54
CA ARG A 129 14.18 12.11 -23.55
C ARG A 129 15.62 11.88 -24.02
N ARG A 130 15.79 11.33 -25.23
CA ARG A 130 17.12 11.07 -25.79
C ARG A 130 17.85 12.38 -26.08
N GLY A 131 19.14 12.44 -25.75
CA GLY A 131 20.03 13.58 -26.05
C GLY A 131 20.21 14.62 -24.93
N GLN A 132 19.61 14.43 -23.74
CA GLN A 132 19.78 15.34 -22.59
C GLN A 132 19.84 14.56 -21.27
N VAL A 133 20.60 15.07 -20.29
CA VAL A 133 20.63 14.56 -18.90
C VAL A 133 19.49 15.20 -18.13
N PHE A 134 18.65 14.40 -17.49
CA PHE A 134 17.57 14.90 -16.64
C PHE A 134 18.15 15.44 -15.32
N LEU A 135 18.09 16.76 -15.12
CA LEU A 135 18.60 17.42 -13.91
C LEU A 135 17.58 17.47 -12.77
N GLY A 136 16.28 17.33 -13.09
CA GLY A 136 15.18 17.33 -12.11
C GLY A 136 13.86 17.80 -12.71
N SER A 137 12.76 17.51 -12.03
CA SER A 137 11.44 18.10 -12.24
C SER A 137 10.79 18.42 -10.90
N VAL A 138 9.91 19.40 -10.91
CA VAL A 138 9.05 19.73 -9.77
C VAL A 138 7.62 19.66 -10.27
N ASP A 139 6.88 18.69 -9.76
CA ASP A 139 5.45 18.56 -10.01
C ASP A 139 4.70 19.28 -8.89
N PHE A 140 3.90 20.27 -9.25
CA PHE A 140 2.99 20.93 -8.33
C PHE A 140 1.72 20.09 -8.23
N LEU A 141 1.46 19.53 -7.05
CA LEU A 141 0.22 18.84 -6.68
C LEU A 141 -0.96 19.81 -6.61
#